data_AF-W7Q8J0-F1
#
_entry.id   AF-W7Q8J0-F1
#
_cell.length_a   1.000
_cell.length_b   1.000
_cell.length_c   1.000
_cell.angle_alpha   90.00
_cell.angle_beta   90.00
_cell.angle_gamma   90.00
#
_symmetry.space_group_name_H-M   'P 1'
#
loop_
_entity.id
_entity.type
_entity.pdbx_description
1 polymer ?
#
loop_
_entity_poly.entity_id
_entity_poly.type
_entity_poly.pdbx_seq_one_letter_code
_entity_poly.pdbx_strand_id
1 'polypeptide(L)'
;MHALGPRIKQLRIEASLNKAALARKVGVSDVTISYWESGAIKQIGHERLVALADALGCPLRRLLEDDSADLLPTPLYLRSQPPAPWHNPNANRITLPEGFLADTNWRGECYLVTPAPGEYFDYLGTGDLAAIGPIKGYDQPGRYLIEGEMGLFIGQLERSQDGELLYSSERSAASQATPLQKNDQPVGRLLARWRQEGN
;
A
#
# COMPACT_ATOMS: atom_id res chain seq x y z
N MET A 1 22.58 8.82 10.35
CA MET A 1 21.72 10.01 10.45
C MET A 1 22.09 10.94 9.32
N HIS A 2 21.41 10.85 8.18
CA HIS A 2 21.65 11.79 7.09
C HIS A 2 21.06 13.16 7.45
N ALA A 3 21.71 14.22 6.97
CA ALA A 3 21.51 15.58 7.47
C ALA A 3 20.31 16.26 6.78
N LEU A 4 19.45 16.92 7.58
CA LEU A 4 18.34 17.79 7.16
C LEU A 4 18.73 18.83 6.09
N GLY A 5 19.99 19.28 6.09
CA GLY A 5 20.48 20.30 5.17
C GLY A 5 20.45 19.90 3.69
N PRO A 6 21.16 18.83 3.28
CA PRO A 6 21.04 18.24 1.95
C PRO A 6 19.60 18.06 1.47
N ARG A 7 18.69 17.70 2.38
CA ARG A 7 17.27 17.50 2.09
C ARG A 7 16.54 18.79 1.74
N ILE A 8 16.72 19.84 2.54
CA ILE A 8 16.19 21.18 2.24
C ILE A 8 16.66 21.64 0.86
N LYS A 9 17.94 21.41 0.53
CA LYS A 9 18.51 21.76 -0.77
C LYS A 9 17.83 21.03 -1.93
N GLN A 10 17.63 19.72 -1.80
CA GLN A 10 16.96 18.90 -2.81
C GLN A 10 15.53 19.39 -3.07
N LEU A 11 14.72 19.49 -2.00
CA LEU A 11 13.32 19.92 -2.10
C LEU A 11 13.19 21.34 -2.67
N ARG A 12 14.13 22.23 -2.35
CA ARG A 12 14.16 23.57 -2.93
C ARG A 12 14.35 23.52 -4.45
N ILE A 13 15.24 22.66 -4.94
CA ILE A 13 15.50 22.49 -6.38
C ILE A 13 14.27 21.89 -7.06
N GLU A 14 13.63 20.88 -6.47
CA GLU A 14 12.37 20.29 -6.97
C GLU A 14 11.25 21.33 -7.08
N ALA A 15 11.13 22.20 -6.06
CA ALA A 15 10.19 23.32 -6.06
C ALA A 15 10.60 24.47 -7.02
N SER A 16 11.70 24.32 -7.77
CA SER A 16 12.23 25.33 -8.69
C SER A 16 12.50 26.68 -8.03
N LEU A 17 12.92 26.67 -6.75
CA LEU A 17 13.22 27.86 -5.97
C LEU A 17 14.73 28.10 -5.88
N ASN A 18 15.15 29.37 -5.95
CA ASN A 18 16.48 29.76 -5.49
C ASN A 18 16.48 30.05 -3.97
N LYS A 19 17.66 30.14 -3.35
CA LYS A 19 17.77 30.34 -1.88
C LYS A 19 17.03 31.60 -1.40
N ALA A 20 17.12 32.70 -2.14
CA ALA A 20 16.44 33.95 -1.81
C ALA A 20 14.91 33.84 -1.94
N ALA A 21 14.40 33.07 -2.90
CA ALA A 21 12.98 32.82 -3.06
C ALA A 21 12.43 31.98 -1.91
N LEU A 22 13.14 30.92 -1.50
CA LEU A 22 12.77 30.13 -0.33
C LEU A 22 12.83 30.98 0.95
N ALA A 23 13.89 31.76 1.13
CA ALA A 23 14.07 32.63 2.29
C ALA A 23 12.92 33.63 2.47
N ARG A 24 12.47 34.27 1.38
CA ARG A 24 11.31 35.17 1.38
C ARG A 24 10.02 34.47 1.80
N LYS A 25 9.79 33.24 1.32
CA LYS A 25 8.60 32.44 1.69
C LYS A 25 8.63 32.01 3.16
N VAL A 26 9.80 31.69 3.70
CA VAL A 26 9.98 31.21 5.09
C VAL A 26 10.11 32.37 6.09
N GLY A 27 10.37 33.59 5.61
CA GLY A 27 10.59 34.77 6.46
C GLY A 27 11.96 34.75 7.16
N VAL A 28 13.02 34.38 6.43
CA VAL A 28 14.42 34.39 6.89
C VAL A 28 15.35 35.01 5.84
N SER A 29 16.65 35.12 6.12
CA SER A 29 17.64 35.51 5.11
C SER A 29 18.06 34.32 4.23
N ASP A 30 18.53 34.62 3.03
CA ASP A 30 19.12 33.64 2.11
C ASP A 30 20.37 32.96 2.70
N VAL A 31 21.13 33.70 3.52
CA VAL A 31 22.25 33.19 4.31
C VAL A 31 21.78 32.10 5.29
N THR A 32 20.66 32.31 5.99
CA THR A 32 20.08 31.30 6.90
C THR A 32 19.74 30.02 6.15
N ILE A 33 19.11 30.12 4.97
CA ILE A 33 18.84 28.96 4.10
C ILE A 33 20.15 28.26 3.72
N SER A 34 21.20 29.01 3.40
CA SER A 34 22.50 28.41 3.04
C SER A 34 23.15 27.66 4.21
N TYR A 35 23.02 28.15 5.44
CA TYR A 35 23.52 27.45 6.63
C TYR A 35 22.71 26.21 7.01
N TRP A 36 21.40 26.25 6.77
CA TRP A 36 20.56 25.07 6.91
C TRP A 36 20.96 24.01 5.89
N GLU A 37 21.06 24.39 4.60
CA GLU A 37 21.41 23.45 3.52
C GLU A 37 22.79 22.81 3.67
N SER A 38 23.77 23.55 4.20
CA SER A 38 25.12 23.01 4.45
C SER A 38 25.19 22.15 5.71
N GLY A 39 24.16 22.16 6.55
CA GLY A 39 24.18 21.51 7.86
C GLY A 39 25.05 22.21 8.90
N ALA A 40 25.46 23.47 8.65
CA ALA A 40 26.17 24.29 9.63
C ALA A 40 25.30 24.59 10.86
N ILE A 41 23.99 24.74 10.66
CA ILE A 41 22.99 24.80 11.73
C ILE A 41 22.16 23.52 11.66
N LYS A 42 22.29 22.69 12.70
CA LYS A 42 21.62 21.38 12.80
C LYS A 42 20.28 21.43 13.52
N GLN A 43 20.05 22.47 14.31
CA GLN A 43 18.81 22.66 15.07
C GLN A 43 17.99 23.77 14.43
N ILE A 44 16.88 23.37 13.81
CA ILE A 44 15.88 24.28 13.23
C ILE A 44 14.63 24.14 14.10
N GLY A 45 14.12 25.26 14.62
CA GLY A 45 12.92 25.25 15.47
C GLY A 45 11.68 24.78 14.72
N HIS A 46 10.71 24.20 15.43
CA HIS A 46 9.48 23.65 14.84
C HIS A 46 8.72 24.63 13.94
N GLU A 47 8.58 25.90 14.37
CA GLU A 47 7.95 26.95 13.58
C GLU A 47 8.60 27.09 12.20
N ARG A 48 9.93 27.05 12.14
CA ARG A 48 10.69 27.18 10.89
C ARG A 48 10.64 25.92 10.04
N LEU A 49 10.53 24.75 10.65
CA LEU A 49 10.31 23.49 9.93
C LEU A 49 8.94 23.47 9.24
N VAL A 50 7.89 23.96 9.93
CA VAL A 50 6.55 24.12 9.34
C VAL A 50 6.58 25.12 8.19
N ALA A 51 7.16 26.31 8.41
CA ALA A 51 7.28 27.32 7.36
C ALA A 51 8.10 26.84 6.14
N LEU A 52 9.13 26.01 6.35
CA LEU A 52 9.87 25.36 5.27
C LEU A 52 8.98 24.39 4.48
N ALA A 53 8.23 23.54 5.17
CA ALA A 53 7.32 22.59 4.54
C ALA A 53 6.26 23.30 3.67
N ASP A 54 5.65 24.37 4.21
CA ASP A 54 4.68 25.20 3.50
C ASP A 54 5.31 25.90 2.28
N ALA A 55 6.49 26.50 2.44
CA ALA A 55 7.19 27.20 1.38
C ALA A 55 7.62 26.27 0.22
N LEU A 56 7.96 25.03 0.54
CA LEU A 56 8.36 23.96 -0.39
C LEU A 56 7.16 23.19 -0.97
N GLY A 57 5.95 23.40 -0.45
CA GLY A 57 4.74 22.73 -0.91
C GLY A 57 4.73 21.22 -0.63
N CYS A 58 5.29 20.79 0.50
CA CYS A 58 5.35 19.38 0.87
C CYS A 58 4.96 19.16 2.34
N PRO A 59 4.45 17.97 2.73
CA PRO A 59 4.17 17.68 4.14
C PRO A 59 5.47 17.65 4.95
N LEU A 60 5.41 18.10 6.21
CA LEU A 60 6.57 18.17 7.12
C LEU A 60 7.35 16.85 7.20
N ARG A 61 6.67 15.69 7.15
CA ARG A 61 7.32 14.37 7.13
C ARG A 61 8.37 14.25 6.03
N ARG A 62 8.13 14.82 4.83
CA ARG A 62 9.05 14.77 3.69
C ARG A 62 10.35 15.52 3.95
N LEU A 63 10.31 16.52 4.83
CA LEU A 63 11.46 17.30 5.27
C LEU A 63 12.30 16.54 6.32
N LEU A 64 11.64 15.73 7.15
CA LEU A 64 12.22 15.08 8.33
C LEU A 64 12.63 13.62 8.09
N GLU A 65 11.95 12.92 7.19
CA GLU A 65 12.21 11.53 6.84
C GLU A 65 13.28 11.48 5.75
N ASP A 66 14.24 10.56 5.93
CA ASP A 66 15.21 10.23 4.90
C ASP A 66 14.43 9.80 3.65
N ASP A 67 14.77 10.39 2.51
CA ASP A 67 14.29 10.00 1.19
C ASP A 67 14.91 8.63 0.84
N SER A 68 14.55 7.60 1.60
CA SER A 68 14.26 6.31 1.00
C SER A 68 13.13 6.57 0.02
N ALA A 69 13.50 6.97 -1.20
CA ALA A 69 12.67 6.72 -2.37
C ALA A 69 12.18 5.27 -2.25
N ASP A 70 10.89 5.07 -1.95
CA ASP A 70 10.11 3.81 -2.04
C ASP A 70 8.94 3.69 -1.01
N LEU A 71 8.28 4.78 -0.57
CA LEU A 71 7.08 4.69 0.28
C LEU A 71 5.75 5.01 -0.41
N LEU A 72 5.69 4.97 -1.75
CA LEU A 72 4.45 4.46 -2.32
C LEU A 72 4.46 2.97 -1.98
N PRO A 73 3.44 2.44 -1.27
CA PRO A 73 3.41 1.02 -1.00
C PRO A 73 3.44 0.29 -2.35
N THR A 74 4.59 -0.29 -2.67
CA THR A 74 4.73 -1.12 -3.84
C THR A 74 3.87 -2.36 -3.62
N PRO A 75 3.04 -2.74 -4.60
CA PRO A 75 2.24 -3.93 -4.47
C PRO A 75 3.16 -5.13 -4.28
N LEU A 76 2.82 -5.97 -3.32
CA LEU A 76 3.48 -7.25 -3.12
C LEU A 76 3.09 -8.19 -4.26
N TYR A 77 4.06 -8.93 -4.79
CA TYR A 77 3.77 -9.95 -5.77
C TYR A 77 3.06 -11.14 -5.12
N LEU A 78 1.86 -11.43 -5.60
CA LEU A 78 1.12 -12.63 -5.27
C LEU A 78 1.56 -13.76 -6.20
N ARG A 79 1.97 -14.88 -5.61
CA ARG A 79 2.40 -16.10 -6.31
C ARG A 79 1.50 -17.26 -5.95
N SER A 80 1.30 -18.20 -6.86
CA SER A 80 0.51 -19.42 -6.60
C SER A 80 1.15 -20.32 -5.55
N GLN A 81 2.46 -20.19 -5.30
CA GLN A 81 3.12 -20.95 -4.24
C GLN A 81 2.99 -20.26 -2.87
N PRO A 82 2.64 -20.98 -1.80
CA PRO A 82 2.70 -20.44 -0.44
C PRO A 82 4.15 -20.13 -0.02
N PRO A 83 4.36 -19.26 0.98
CA PRO A 83 3.34 -18.61 1.80
C PRO A 83 2.76 -17.34 1.15
N ALA A 84 1.61 -16.90 1.65
CA ALA A 84 1.06 -15.60 1.27
C ALA A 84 2.05 -14.45 1.60
N PRO A 85 2.09 -13.37 0.80
CA PRO A 85 3.19 -12.41 0.83
C PRO A 85 3.33 -11.64 2.16
N TRP A 86 2.25 -11.50 2.93
CA TRP A 86 2.26 -10.85 4.25
C TRP A 86 2.94 -11.66 5.36
N HIS A 87 3.31 -12.92 5.12
CA HIS A 87 4.15 -13.68 6.05
C HIS A 87 5.62 -13.21 6.03
N ASN A 88 6.03 -12.44 5.02
CA ASN A 88 7.33 -11.79 5.05
C ASN A 88 7.31 -10.65 6.10
N PRO A 89 8.19 -10.65 7.12
CA PRO A 89 8.21 -9.60 8.14
C PRO A 89 8.49 -8.20 7.57
N ASN A 90 9.06 -8.12 6.35
CA ASN A 90 9.32 -6.87 5.64
C ASN A 90 8.21 -6.50 4.64
N ALA A 91 7.04 -7.18 4.68
CA ALA A 91 5.93 -6.88 3.80
C ALA A 91 5.32 -5.51 4.11
N ASN A 92 5.27 -4.64 3.09
CA ASN A 92 4.71 -3.30 3.21
C ASN A 92 3.20 -3.34 3.46
N ARG A 93 2.78 -2.77 4.58
CA ARG A 93 1.37 -2.58 4.93
C ARG A 93 0.84 -1.31 4.29
N ILE A 94 -0.44 -1.33 3.95
CA ILE A 94 -1.16 -0.14 3.46
C ILE A 94 -2.21 0.31 4.44
N THR A 95 -2.42 1.63 4.49
CA THR A 95 -3.59 2.23 5.11
C THR A 95 -4.48 2.75 3.99
N LEU A 96 -5.69 2.19 3.88
CA LEU A 96 -6.69 2.68 2.95
C LEU A 96 -7.55 3.75 3.64
N PRO A 97 -7.88 4.87 2.97
CA PRO A 97 -8.85 5.82 3.50
C PRO A 97 -10.19 5.13 3.78
N GLU A 98 -10.91 5.56 4.83
CA GLU A 98 -12.16 4.91 5.27
C GLU A 98 -13.17 4.72 4.13
N GLY A 99 -13.25 5.68 3.20
CA GLY A 99 -14.14 5.59 2.04
C GLY A 99 -13.87 4.43 1.08
N PHE A 100 -12.66 3.85 1.06
CA PHE A 100 -12.34 2.69 0.22
C PHE A 100 -12.74 1.36 0.87
N LEU A 101 -12.99 1.34 2.17
CA LEU A 101 -13.29 0.13 2.95
C LEU A 101 -14.67 0.17 3.61
N ALA A 102 -15.44 1.24 3.42
CA ALA A 102 -16.71 1.48 4.11
C ALA A 102 -17.68 0.28 4.02
N ASP A 103 -17.74 -0.38 2.86
CA ASP A 103 -18.64 -1.53 2.63
C ASP A 103 -18.08 -2.87 3.14
N THR A 104 -16.83 -2.89 3.62
CA THR A 104 -16.13 -4.13 4.00
C THR A 104 -16.17 -4.40 5.51
N ASN A 105 -16.49 -3.41 6.35
CA ASN A 105 -16.34 -3.47 7.82
C ASN A 105 -14.94 -3.92 8.29
N TRP A 106 -13.90 -3.75 7.46
CA TRP A 106 -12.55 -4.19 7.79
C TRP A 106 -11.86 -3.26 8.79
N ARG A 107 -11.23 -3.86 9.81
CA ARG A 107 -10.48 -3.13 10.87
C ARG A 107 -9.05 -3.66 11.09
N GLY A 108 -8.61 -4.59 10.24
CA GLY A 108 -7.32 -5.26 10.36
C GLY A 108 -6.23 -4.64 9.50
N GLU A 109 -5.08 -5.32 9.47
CA GLU A 109 -3.98 -4.98 8.57
C GLU A 109 -4.38 -5.22 7.11
N CYS A 110 -3.87 -4.38 6.21
CA CYS A 110 -4.14 -4.47 4.77
C CYS A 110 -2.82 -4.48 4.01
N TYR A 111 -2.80 -5.23 2.91
CA TYR A 111 -1.65 -5.34 2.02
C TYR A 111 -2.10 -5.07 0.58
N LEU A 112 -1.32 -4.27 -0.15
CA LEU A 112 -1.53 -4.10 -1.59
C LEU A 112 -0.82 -5.24 -2.31
N VAL A 113 -1.51 -5.92 -3.22
CA VAL A 113 -0.95 -7.02 -3.99
C VAL A 113 -1.25 -6.89 -5.47
N THR A 114 -0.42 -7.54 -6.28
CA THR A 114 -0.64 -7.74 -7.72
C THR A 114 -0.11 -9.12 -8.11
N PRO A 115 -0.70 -9.82 -9.10
CA PRO A 115 -0.13 -11.08 -9.58
C PRO A 115 1.32 -10.91 -10.03
N ALA A 116 2.21 -11.84 -9.66
CA ALA A 116 3.57 -11.85 -10.19
C ALA A 116 3.57 -12.07 -11.71
N PRO A 117 4.60 -11.62 -12.45
CA PRO A 117 4.69 -11.88 -13.89
C PRO A 117 4.57 -13.38 -14.19
N GLY A 118 3.61 -13.75 -15.05
CA GLY A 118 3.34 -15.13 -15.44
C GLY A 118 2.42 -15.92 -14.49
N GLU A 119 2.05 -15.35 -13.34
CA GLU A 119 1.05 -15.93 -12.44
C GLU A 119 -0.36 -15.53 -12.89
N TYR A 120 -1.33 -16.39 -12.57
CA TYR A 120 -2.73 -16.14 -12.87
C TYR A 120 -3.59 -16.44 -11.66
N PHE A 121 -4.50 -15.52 -11.35
CA PHE A 121 -5.51 -15.67 -10.31
C PHE A 121 -6.88 -15.29 -10.86
N ASP A 122 -7.88 -16.11 -10.56
CA ASP A 122 -9.28 -15.75 -10.84
C ASP A 122 -9.60 -14.42 -10.14
N TYR A 123 -10.37 -13.56 -10.81
CA TYR A 123 -10.78 -12.24 -10.32
C TYR A 123 -9.65 -11.20 -10.14
N LEU A 124 -8.38 -11.55 -10.40
CA LEU A 124 -7.24 -10.63 -10.29
C LEU A 124 -6.31 -10.80 -11.50
N GLY A 125 -6.50 -9.97 -12.52
CA GLY A 125 -5.75 -10.04 -13.78
C GLY A 125 -4.34 -9.45 -13.68
N THR A 126 -3.51 -9.73 -14.68
CA THR A 126 -2.18 -9.13 -14.82
C THR A 126 -2.27 -7.61 -14.83
N GLY A 127 -1.53 -6.94 -13.93
CA GLY A 127 -1.56 -5.48 -13.79
C GLY A 127 -2.65 -4.95 -12.87
N ASP A 128 -3.63 -5.78 -12.48
CA ASP A 128 -4.61 -5.40 -11.46
C ASP A 128 -3.93 -5.26 -10.09
N LEU A 129 -4.49 -4.38 -9.27
CA LEU A 129 -4.14 -4.22 -7.86
C LEU A 129 -5.29 -4.71 -7.00
N ALA A 130 -4.97 -5.36 -5.89
CA ALA A 130 -5.96 -5.70 -4.86
C ALA A 130 -5.45 -5.34 -3.47
N ALA A 131 -6.39 -4.92 -2.61
CA ALA A 131 -6.15 -4.84 -1.19
C ALA A 131 -6.63 -6.13 -0.55
N ILE A 132 -5.73 -6.83 0.15
CA ILE A 132 -6.05 -8.06 0.88
C ILE A 132 -5.83 -7.86 2.37
N GLY A 133 -6.84 -8.24 3.13
CA GLY A 133 -6.80 -8.31 4.58
C GLY A 133 -6.54 -9.73 5.06
N PRO A 134 -5.46 -10.02 5.83
CA PRO A 134 -5.19 -11.37 6.34
C PRO A 134 -6.22 -11.81 7.38
N ILE A 135 -6.68 -13.05 7.27
CA ILE A 135 -7.70 -13.64 8.16
C ILE A 135 -7.23 -15.01 8.66
N LYS A 136 -7.94 -15.55 9.65
CA LYS A 136 -7.72 -16.93 10.15
C LYS A 136 -8.77 -17.93 9.67
N GLY A 137 -9.77 -17.47 8.92
CA GLY A 137 -10.88 -18.26 8.43
C GLY A 137 -11.99 -17.36 7.87
N TYR A 138 -12.97 -17.98 7.22
CA TYR A 138 -14.11 -17.29 6.62
C TYR A 138 -14.88 -16.43 7.63
N ASP A 139 -15.18 -15.19 7.26
CA ASP A 139 -15.98 -14.27 8.09
C ASP A 139 -17.33 -13.89 7.44
N GLN A 140 -17.35 -13.57 6.15
CA GLN A 140 -18.54 -13.14 5.43
C GLN A 140 -18.52 -13.52 3.93
N PRO A 141 -19.64 -13.47 3.20
CA PRO A 141 -19.64 -13.69 1.75
C PRO A 141 -18.70 -12.72 1.03
N GLY A 142 -17.91 -13.22 0.08
CA GLY A 142 -16.97 -12.38 -0.65
C GLY A 142 -15.84 -13.14 -1.32
N ARG A 143 -14.82 -12.42 -1.78
CA ARG A 143 -13.64 -13.00 -2.43
C ARG A 143 -12.51 -13.23 -1.44
N TYR A 144 -11.86 -14.37 -1.56
CA TYR A 144 -10.80 -14.79 -0.66
C TYR A 144 -9.60 -15.32 -1.42
N LEU A 145 -8.40 -15.04 -0.89
CA LEU A 145 -7.22 -15.84 -1.14
C LEU A 145 -7.30 -17.10 -0.27
N ILE A 146 -7.19 -18.25 -0.91
CA ILE A 146 -7.34 -19.56 -0.32
C ILE A 146 -6.04 -20.31 -0.52
N GLU A 147 -5.55 -20.96 0.53
CA GLU A 147 -4.42 -21.87 0.50
C GLU A 147 -4.95 -23.31 0.48
N GLY A 148 -4.71 -24.02 -0.62
CA GLY A 148 -5.05 -25.43 -0.78
C GLY A 148 -3.85 -26.28 -1.17
N GLU A 149 -4.09 -27.55 -1.51
CA GLU A 149 -3.00 -28.51 -1.81
C GLU A 149 -2.15 -28.11 -3.02
N MET A 150 -2.75 -27.44 -4.00
CA MET A 150 -2.06 -26.96 -5.20
C MET A 150 -1.43 -25.57 -5.04
N GLY A 151 -1.59 -24.94 -3.87
CA GLY A 151 -1.09 -23.62 -3.55
C GLY A 151 -2.19 -22.58 -3.33
N LEU A 152 -1.84 -21.32 -3.56
CA LEU A 152 -2.69 -20.15 -3.41
C LEU A 152 -3.54 -19.91 -4.66
N PHE A 153 -4.84 -19.70 -4.46
CA PHE A 153 -5.79 -19.30 -5.50
C PHE A 153 -6.85 -18.35 -4.95
N ILE A 154 -7.55 -17.62 -5.82
CA ILE A 154 -8.61 -16.70 -5.43
C ILE A 154 -9.97 -17.30 -5.82
N GLY A 155 -10.93 -17.25 -4.90
CA GLY A 155 -12.29 -17.73 -5.11
C GLY A 155 -13.33 -16.82 -4.46
N GLN A 156 -14.56 -16.89 -4.95
CA GLN A 156 -15.72 -16.38 -4.24
C GLN A 156 -16.19 -17.46 -3.25
N LEU A 157 -16.35 -17.07 -1.99
CA LEU A 157 -16.83 -17.93 -0.92
C LEU A 157 -18.16 -17.44 -0.37
N GLU A 158 -19.10 -18.37 -0.22
CA GLU A 158 -20.41 -18.14 0.36
C GLU A 158 -20.79 -19.31 1.27
N ARG A 159 -21.58 -19.06 2.29
CA ARG A 159 -22.06 -20.11 3.18
C ARG A 159 -23.46 -20.56 2.74
N SER A 160 -23.64 -21.86 2.53
CA SER A 160 -24.94 -22.45 2.19
C SER A 160 -25.92 -22.35 3.37
N GLN A 161 -27.20 -22.61 3.11
CA GLN A 161 -28.22 -22.68 4.17
C GLN A 161 -27.90 -23.76 5.22
N ASP A 162 -27.20 -24.82 4.81
CA ASP A 162 -26.77 -25.92 5.69
C ASP A 162 -25.44 -25.62 6.42
N GLY A 163 -24.85 -24.45 6.18
CA GLY A 163 -23.63 -24.00 6.85
C GLY A 163 -22.32 -24.47 6.18
N GLU A 164 -22.39 -25.15 5.04
CA GLU A 164 -21.20 -25.52 4.25
C GLU A 164 -20.63 -24.30 3.51
N LEU A 165 -19.29 -24.24 3.37
CA LEU A 165 -18.64 -23.22 2.56
C LEU A 165 -18.65 -23.67 1.10
N LEU A 166 -19.27 -22.85 0.26
CA LEU A 166 -19.32 -23.00 -1.18
C LEU A 166 -18.28 -22.09 -1.83
N TYR A 167 -17.60 -22.64 -2.83
CA TYR A 167 -16.57 -22.00 -3.63
C TYR A 167 -17.06 -21.83 -5.07
N SER A 168 -16.82 -20.66 -5.66
CA SER A 168 -17.01 -20.41 -7.08
C SER A 168 -15.83 -19.65 -7.70
N SER A 169 -15.44 -20.10 -8.88
CA SER A 169 -14.30 -19.58 -9.66
C SER A 169 -14.79 -18.72 -10.82
N GLU A 170 -13.98 -17.77 -11.29
CA GLU A 170 -14.36 -16.88 -12.41
C GLU A 170 -14.49 -17.67 -13.72
N ARG A 171 -13.71 -18.76 -13.85
CA ARG A 171 -13.63 -19.61 -15.04
C ARG A 171 -14.65 -20.73 -15.08
N SER A 172 -15.38 -21.00 -14.00
CA SER A 172 -16.36 -22.08 -13.98
C SER A 172 -17.58 -21.70 -14.83
N ALA A 173 -17.70 -22.30 -16.01
CA ALA A 173 -18.90 -22.19 -16.84
C ALA A 173 -20.15 -22.79 -16.16
N ALA A 174 -19.96 -23.66 -15.17
CA ALA A 174 -21.01 -24.15 -14.30
C ALA A 174 -21.41 -23.03 -13.33
N SER A 175 -22.64 -22.53 -13.44
CA SER A 175 -23.22 -21.50 -12.56
C SER A 175 -23.44 -21.96 -11.11
N GLN A 176 -22.84 -23.07 -10.69
CA GLN A 176 -23.05 -23.68 -9.38
C GLN A 176 -21.74 -23.68 -8.60
N ALA A 177 -21.79 -23.04 -7.43
CA ALA A 177 -20.73 -23.11 -6.44
C ALA A 177 -20.63 -24.55 -5.89
N THR A 178 -19.41 -25.04 -5.74
CA THR A 178 -19.12 -26.38 -5.21
C THR A 178 -18.65 -26.29 -3.77
N PRO A 179 -18.85 -27.32 -2.93
CA PRO A 179 -18.25 -27.33 -1.59
C PRO A 179 -16.73 -27.10 -1.65
N LEU A 180 -16.23 -26.22 -0.78
CA LEU A 180 -14.80 -25.96 -0.61
C LEU A 180 -14.12 -27.24 -0.09
N GLN A 181 -12.93 -27.58 -0.62
CA GLN A 181 -12.23 -28.78 -0.17
C GLN A 181 -11.86 -28.66 1.31
N LYS A 182 -11.88 -29.79 2.03
CA LYS A 182 -11.67 -29.82 3.49
C LYS A 182 -10.30 -29.25 3.93
N ASN A 183 -9.29 -29.40 3.08
CA ASN A 183 -7.93 -28.93 3.35
C ASN A 183 -7.70 -27.48 2.92
N ASP A 184 -8.62 -26.88 2.17
CA ASP A 184 -8.50 -25.51 1.68
C ASP A 184 -8.85 -24.53 2.80
N GLN A 185 -7.96 -23.57 3.05
CA GLN A 185 -8.11 -22.59 4.11
C GLN A 185 -8.13 -21.16 3.56
N PRO A 186 -9.16 -20.36 3.84
CA PRO A 186 -9.14 -18.93 3.54
C PRO A 186 -8.07 -18.24 4.40
N VAL A 187 -7.08 -17.62 3.75
CA VAL A 187 -5.95 -16.95 4.39
C VAL A 187 -5.97 -15.43 4.25
N GLY A 188 -6.74 -14.90 3.29
CA GLY A 188 -6.94 -13.46 3.13
C GLY A 188 -8.26 -13.13 2.44
N ARG A 189 -8.83 -11.97 2.76
CA ARG A 189 -10.05 -11.45 2.13
C ARG A 189 -9.71 -10.32 1.17
N LEU A 190 -10.20 -10.41 -0.07
CA LEU A 190 -10.09 -9.31 -1.04
C LEU A 190 -11.07 -8.20 -0.63
N LEU A 191 -10.53 -7.05 -0.23
CA LEU A 191 -11.30 -5.91 0.27
C LEU A 191 -11.66 -4.93 -0.85
N ALA A 192 -10.71 -4.72 -1.78
CA ALA A 192 -10.88 -3.84 -2.92
C ALA A 192 -10.02 -4.33 -4.09
N ARG A 193 -10.41 -3.96 -5.31
CA ARG A 193 -9.65 -4.24 -6.54
C ARG A 193 -9.69 -3.04 -7.47
N TRP A 194 -8.55 -2.71 -8.05
CA TRP A 194 -8.40 -1.71 -9.09
C TRP A 194 -7.88 -2.39 -10.34
N ARG A 195 -8.61 -2.22 -11.43
CA ARG A 195 -8.19 -2.72 -12.74
C ARG A 195 -7.28 -1.71 -13.39
N GLN A 196 -6.24 -2.18 -14.05
CA GLN A 196 -5.50 -1.32 -14.97
C GLN A 196 -6.43 -1.00 -16.14
N GLU A 197 -6.86 0.25 -16.26
CA GLU A 197 -7.59 0.68 -17.46
C GLU A 197 -6.67 0.50 -18.67
N GLY A 198 -7.13 -0.29 -19.64
CA GLY A 198 -6.44 -0.46 -20.91
C GLY A 198 -6.43 0.89 -21.62
N ASN A 199 -5.24 1.36 -21.98
CA ASN A 199 -5.03 2.50 -22.86
C ASN A 199 -5.45 2.17 -24.29
#